data_AF-A0A7Y0AF50-F1
#
_entry.id   AF-A0A7Y0AF50-F1
#
_cell.length_a   1.000
_cell.length_b   1.000
_cell.length_c   1.000
_cell.angle_alpha   90.00
_cell.angle_beta   90.00
_cell.angle_gamma   90.00
#
_symmetry.space_group_name_H-M   'P 1'
#
loop_
_entity.id
_entity.type
_entity.pdbx_description
1 polymer ?
#
loop_
_entity_poly.entity_id
_entity_poly.type
_entity_poly.pdbx_seq_one_letter_code
_entity_poly.pdbx_strand_id
1 'polypeptide(L)'
;MPDRLPTDVCLLCKQNLADKRASHIIPKFMTKGMLKPSRPGGGNQGFIMGTYGKRRFAVVQDTPKQDYLFCTRCEARFEKVETYTARKFFSRFRNPAFRTEFPVDNRSYYDSNNADIMRLVNVSRGMMRLLVYSILWRASVCSLEMYKHFTLGPEVEEILRTELDSVLTDTEPGTLAVCDTYSNSEPTFPYVMLASAAKTDETGNMIATFNLENGRALILANEFMMQVFLDGQVSPSASGFNIRAQCPEVGLFSPAYWRSFVGRIARTAAEHRAGNMGLDA
;
A
#
# COMPACT_ATOMS: atom_id res chain seq x y z
N MET A 1 -6.94 9.55 17.52
CA MET A 1 -6.75 11.01 17.45
C MET A 1 -8.09 11.67 17.18
N PRO A 2 -8.37 12.88 17.69
CA PRO A 2 -9.56 13.64 17.31
C PRO A 2 -9.57 13.92 15.81
N ASP A 3 -10.75 14.22 15.27
CA ASP A 3 -10.87 14.69 13.89
C ASP A 3 -10.05 15.98 13.70
N ARG A 4 -9.34 16.05 12.57
CA ARG A 4 -8.46 17.17 12.27
C ARG A 4 -9.26 18.35 11.74
N LEU A 5 -8.73 19.56 11.93
CA LEU A 5 -9.31 20.82 11.47
C LEU A 5 -8.45 21.46 10.37
N PRO A 6 -9.01 22.32 9.50
CA PRO A 6 -8.22 23.04 8.48
C PRO A 6 -7.16 23.98 9.08
N THR A 7 -7.30 24.33 10.37
CA THR A 7 -6.34 25.13 11.13
C THR A 7 -5.19 24.31 11.71
N ASP A 8 -5.25 22.97 11.65
CA ASP A 8 -4.17 22.13 12.12
C ASP A 8 -2.97 22.19 11.18
N VAL A 9 -1.78 21.91 11.68
CA VAL A 9 -0.56 21.89 10.87
C VAL A 9 -0.51 20.63 9.99
N CYS A 10 -0.11 20.78 8.73
CA CYS A 10 0.13 19.67 7.78
C CYS A 10 1.06 18.62 8.38
N LEU A 11 0.66 17.34 8.35
CA LEU A 11 1.45 16.27 8.98
C LEU A 11 2.79 16.02 8.28
N LEU A 12 2.89 16.31 6.97
CA LEU A 12 4.10 16.05 6.19
C LEU A 12 5.14 17.15 6.40
N CYS A 13 4.85 18.37 5.95
CA CYS A 13 5.82 19.47 5.98
C CYS A 13 5.97 20.16 7.34
N LYS A 14 5.01 19.96 8.27
CA LYS A 14 4.98 20.63 9.58
C LYS A 14 5.04 22.18 9.54
N GLN A 15 4.76 22.79 8.39
CA GLN A 15 4.88 24.24 8.16
C GLN A 15 3.56 24.90 7.80
N ASN A 16 2.84 24.34 6.82
CA ASN A 16 1.59 24.92 6.30
C ASN A 16 0.38 24.36 7.04
N LEU A 17 -0.75 25.08 6.99
CA LEU A 17 -2.04 24.57 7.44
C LEU A 17 -2.49 23.38 6.60
N ALA A 18 -3.13 22.39 7.23
CA ALA A 18 -3.64 21.19 6.59
C ALA A 18 -4.99 21.47 5.91
N ASP A 19 -4.99 22.30 4.88
CA ASP A 19 -6.19 22.77 4.18
C ASP A 19 -6.81 21.72 3.24
N LYS A 20 -6.12 20.61 2.94
CA LYS A 20 -6.60 19.63 1.97
C LYS A 20 -7.67 18.70 2.56
N ARG A 21 -8.83 18.68 1.92
CA ARG A 21 -9.89 17.68 2.17
C ARG A 21 -9.72 16.42 1.33
N ALA A 22 -10.25 15.32 1.84
CA ALA A 22 -10.41 14.04 1.18
C ALA A 22 -9.10 13.44 0.63
N SER A 23 -8.02 13.55 1.40
CA SER A 23 -6.75 12.89 1.08
C SER A 23 -6.94 11.39 1.12
N HIS A 24 -6.57 10.70 0.03
CA HIS A 24 -6.67 9.23 -0.02
C HIS A 24 -5.56 8.62 0.83
N ILE A 25 -5.92 7.63 1.65
CA ILE A 25 -4.91 6.87 2.42
C ILE A 25 -4.18 5.88 1.51
N ILE A 26 -4.96 5.20 0.66
CA ILE A 26 -4.47 4.33 -0.42
C ILE A 26 -4.88 4.96 -1.75
N PRO A 27 -3.94 5.14 -2.69
CA PRO A 27 -4.23 5.74 -3.99
C PRO A 27 -5.40 5.08 -4.70
N LYS A 28 -6.27 5.90 -5.29
CA LYS A 28 -7.51 5.44 -5.93
C LYS A 28 -7.27 4.39 -7.02
N PHE A 29 -6.16 4.47 -7.75
CA PHE A 29 -5.87 3.51 -8.83
C PHE A 29 -5.62 2.08 -8.32
N MET A 30 -5.10 1.90 -7.09
CA MET A 30 -4.88 0.58 -6.50
C MET A 30 -6.19 -0.10 -6.13
N THR A 31 -7.23 0.69 -5.89
CA THR A 31 -8.50 0.26 -5.29
C THR A 31 -9.71 0.38 -6.22
N LYS A 32 -9.53 0.97 -7.42
CA LYS A 32 -10.58 1.17 -8.43
C LYS A 32 -11.32 -0.13 -8.80
N GLY A 33 -10.66 -1.28 -8.73
CA GLY A 33 -11.26 -2.59 -9.02
C GLY A 33 -12.19 -3.14 -7.94
N MET A 34 -12.13 -2.59 -6.72
CA MET A 34 -12.82 -3.15 -5.56
C MET A 34 -14.30 -2.81 -5.49
N LEU A 35 -14.66 -1.62 -5.94
CA LEU A 35 -15.97 -1.03 -5.70
C LEU A 35 -16.87 -1.18 -6.92
N LYS A 36 -16.84 -2.32 -7.61
CA LYS A 36 -17.69 -2.50 -8.78
C LYS A 36 -19.14 -2.85 -8.40
N PRO A 37 -20.11 -2.49 -9.26
CA PRO A 37 -21.49 -2.93 -9.06
C PRO A 37 -21.56 -4.45 -9.03
N SER A 38 -22.17 -5.02 -7.99
CA SER A 38 -22.44 -6.47 -7.95
C SER A 38 -23.51 -6.90 -8.95
N ARG A 39 -24.24 -5.94 -9.56
CA ARG A 39 -25.28 -6.16 -10.57
C ARG A 39 -25.23 -5.07 -11.65
N PRO A 40 -25.60 -5.37 -12.90
CA PRO A 40 -25.78 -4.35 -13.94
C PRO A 40 -26.73 -3.24 -13.46
N GLY A 41 -26.32 -1.97 -13.58
CA GLY A 41 -27.08 -0.81 -13.11
C GLY A 41 -26.97 -0.52 -11.60
N GLY A 42 -26.26 -1.34 -10.83
CA GLY A 42 -25.93 -1.04 -9.44
C GLY A 42 -24.89 0.08 -9.32
N GLY A 43 -24.90 0.82 -8.21
CA GLY A 43 -23.82 1.73 -7.86
C GLY A 43 -22.56 0.97 -7.42
N ASN A 44 -21.43 1.68 -7.41
CA ASN A 44 -20.20 1.18 -6.80
C ASN A 44 -20.43 0.95 -5.30
N GLN A 45 -20.19 -0.28 -4.81
CA GLN A 45 -20.43 -0.65 -3.41
C GLN A 45 -19.26 -1.48 -2.87
N GLY A 46 -18.87 -1.16 -1.64
CA GLY A 46 -17.98 -1.93 -0.80
C GLY A 46 -18.53 -1.98 0.63
N PHE A 47 -17.89 -2.78 1.47
CA PHE A 47 -18.35 -3.00 2.84
C PHE A 47 -17.21 -2.75 3.82
N ILE A 48 -17.42 -1.83 4.76
CA ILE A 48 -16.56 -1.71 5.93
C ILE A 48 -17.00 -2.76 6.94
N MET A 49 -16.13 -3.72 7.19
CA MET A 49 -16.26 -4.67 8.29
C MET A 49 -15.78 -3.99 9.56
N GLY A 50 -16.73 -3.38 10.29
CA GLY A 50 -16.46 -2.74 11.56
C GLY A 50 -15.82 -3.70 12.56
N THR A 51 -14.95 -3.15 13.40
CA THR A 51 -14.51 -3.76 14.65
C THR A 51 -15.67 -3.72 15.64
N TYR A 52 -15.93 -4.83 16.35
CA TYR A 52 -16.92 -4.99 17.44
C TYR A 52 -18.39 -5.27 17.06
N GLY A 53 -18.79 -6.55 17.16
CA GLY A 53 -20.10 -7.03 17.62
C GLY A 53 -21.37 -6.69 16.81
N LYS A 54 -21.29 -5.74 15.88
CA LYS A 54 -22.42 -5.36 15.03
C LYS A 54 -22.35 -6.18 13.74
N ARG A 55 -23.30 -7.11 13.56
CA ARG A 55 -23.53 -7.86 12.31
C ARG A 55 -23.88 -6.98 11.08
N ARG A 56 -23.79 -5.65 11.20
CA ARG A 56 -24.13 -4.70 10.14
C ARG A 56 -22.85 -4.12 9.57
N PHE A 57 -22.58 -4.46 8.32
CA PHE A 57 -21.55 -3.82 7.51
C PHE A 57 -22.01 -2.41 7.12
N ALA A 58 -21.10 -1.44 7.18
CA ALA A 58 -21.37 -0.13 6.59
C ALA A 58 -21.09 -0.21 5.08
N VAL A 59 -22.07 0.16 4.25
CA VAL A 59 -21.89 0.23 2.81
C VAL A 59 -21.13 1.51 2.49
N VAL A 60 -20.06 1.39 1.71
CA VAL A 60 -19.27 2.51 1.21
C VAL A 60 -19.22 2.51 -0.31
N GLN A 61 -19.07 3.68 -0.91
CA GLN A 61 -19.03 3.83 -2.36
C GLN A 61 -17.68 4.34 -2.88
N ASP A 62 -16.77 4.67 -1.96
CA ASP A 62 -15.42 5.12 -2.27
C ASP A 62 -14.43 4.55 -1.26
N THR A 63 -13.15 4.67 -1.59
CA THR A 63 -12.10 4.26 -0.69
C THR A 63 -11.91 5.23 0.47
N PRO A 64 -11.28 4.80 1.57
CA PRO A 64 -11.09 5.61 2.75
C PRO A 64 -10.31 6.89 2.43
N LYS A 65 -10.85 8.03 2.87
CA LYS A 65 -10.24 9.34 2.76
C LYS A 65 -10.38 10.07 4.08
N GLN A 66 -9.39 10.91 4.38
CA GLN A 66 -9.41 11.73 5.57
C GLN A 66 -9.18 13.19 5.21
N ASP A 67 -9.94 14.07 5.85
CA ASP A 67 -9.78 15.50 5.71
C ASP A 67 -8.60 16.00 6.55
N TYR A 68 -7.93 17.02 6.03
CA TYR A 68 -6.95 17.84 6.74
C TYR A 68 -5.76 17.03 7.28
N LEU A 69 -5.32 16.00 6.56
CA LEU A 69 -4.01 15.38 6.82
C LEU A 69 -2.87 16.27 6.32
N PHE A 70 -3.07 16.87 5.14
CA PHE A 70 -2.03 17.56 4.39
C PHE A 70 -2.45 18.95 3.97
N CYS A 71 -1.47 19.79 3.65
CA CYS A 71 -1.73 21.00 2.88
C CYS A 71 -1.85 20.66 1.39
N THR A 72 -2.50 21.53 0.61
CA THR A 72 -2.69 21.40 -0.83
C THR A 72 -1.37 21.15 -1.57
N ARG A 73 -0.30 21.84 -1.18
CA ARG A 73 1.04 21.64 -1.75
C ARG A 73 1.56 20.22 -1.48
N CYS A 74 1.45 19.71 -0.25
CA CYS A 74 1.92 18.37 0.11
C CYS A 74 1.14 17.27 -0.60
N GLU A 75 -0.18 17.40 -0.71
CA GLU A 75 -1.01 16.46 -1.46
C GLU A 75 -0.58 16.42 -2.94
N ALA A 76 -0.36 17.59 -3.56
CA ALA A 76 0.11 17.68 -4.94
C ALA A 76 1.51 17.06 -5.15
N ARG A 77 2.32 16.91 -4.09
CA ARG A 77 3.59 16.17 -4.17
C ARG A 77 3.37 14.66 -4.20
N PHE A 78 2.47 14.14 -3.34
CA PHE A 78 2.08 12.73 -3.39
C PHE A 78 1.43 12.35 -4.73
N GLU A 79 0.56 13.20 -5.26
CA GLU A 79 -0.15 12.97 -6.53
C GLU A 79 0.81 12.70 -7.71
N LYS A 80 2.01 13.29 -7.72
CA LYS A 80 3.02 13.04 -8.77
C LYS A 80 3.57 11.62 -8.70
N VAL A 81 3.91 11.14 -7.52
CA VAL A 81 4.38 9.76 -7.31
C VAL A 81 3.27 8.78 -7.68
N GLU A 82 2.04 9.08 -7.27
CA GLU A 82 0.85 8.29 -7.60
C GLU A 82 0.59 8.25 -9.11
N THR A 83 0.61 9.41 -9.77
CA THR A 83 0.40 9.53 -11.22
C THR A 83 1.50 8.80 -12.01
N TYR A 84 2.76 8.99 -11.60
CA TYR A 84 3.89 8.31 -12.22
C TYR A 84 3.73 6.80 -12.13
N THR A 85 3.52 6.25 -10.93
CA THR A 85 3.42 4.80 -10.71
C THR A 85 2.17 4.22 -11.36
N ALA A 86 1.02 4.91 -11.32
CA ALA A 86 -0.18 4.51 -12.04
C ALA A 86 0.07 4.35 -13.55
N ARG A 87 0.74 5.34 -14.16
CA ARG A 87 1.01 5.39 -15.61
C ARG A 87 2.12 4.43 -16.05
N LYS A 88 3.18 4.28 -15.25
CA LYS A 88 4.38 3.52 -15.61
C LYS A 88 4.32 2.07 -15.17
N PHE A 89 3.56 1.75 -14.12
CA PHE A 89 3.48 0.39 -13.59
C PHE A 89 2.05 -0.16 -13.65
N PHE A 90 1.13 0.36 -12.84
CA PHE A 90 -0.17 -0.29 -12.60
C PHE A 90 -1.06 -0.41 -13.84
N SER A 91 -0.99 0.55 -14.78
CA SER A 91 -1.73 0.49 -16.05
C SER A 91 -1.10 -0.43 -17.10
N ARG A 92 0.14 -0.88 -16.90
CA ARG A 92 0.94 -1.57 -17.92
C ARG A 92 1.32 -3.00 -17.58
N PHE A 93 1.58 -3.32 -16.31
CA PHE A 93 2.22 -4.60 -15.94
C PHE A 93 1.43 -5.86 -16.33
N ARG A 94 0.11 -5.74 -16.55
CA ARG A 94 -0.73 -6.84 -17.06
C ARG A 94 -1.08 -6.74 -18.53
N ASN A 95 -0.71 -5.66 -19.19
CA ASN A 95 -1.01 -5.45 -20.59
C ASN A 95 0.08 -6.16 -21.43
N PRO A 96 -0.30 -7.13 -22.29
CA PRO A 96 0.67 -7.88 -23.10
C PRO A 96 1.59 -7.01 -23.96
N ALA A 97 1.14 -5.81 -24.36
CA ALA A 97 1.92 -4.87 -25.16
C ALA A 97 3.17 -4.34 -24.43
N PHE A 98 3.24 -4.44 -23.10
CA PHE A 98 4.35 -3.94 -22.29
C PHE A 98 5.19 -5.05 -21.64
N ARG A 99 5.05 -6.32 -22.07
CA ARG A 99 5.79 -7.45 -21.46
C ARG A 99 7.31 -7.26 -21.43
N THR A 100 7.88 -6.54 -22.40
CA THR A 100 9.32 -6.24 -22.44
C THR A 100 9.76 -5.24 -21.35
N GLU A 101 8.86 -4.40 -20.84
CA GLU A 101 9.11 -3.51 -19.69
C GLU A 101 9.07 -4.27 -18.35
N PHE A 102 8.48 -5.47 -18.36
CA PHE A 102 8.20 -6.30 -17.17
C PHE A 102 8.60 -7.77 -17.40
N PRO A 103 9.88 -8.07 -17.65
CA PRO A 103 10.32 -9.44 -17.83
C PRO A 103 10.03 -10.24 -16.55
N VAL A 104 9.37 -11.38 -16.74
CA VAL A 104 9.11 -12.35 -15.70
C VAL A 104 10.27 -13.32 -15.66
N ASP A 105 10.86 -13.45 -14.49
CA ASP A 105 11.95 -14.34 -14.19
C ASP A 105 11.38 -15.61 -13.55
N ASN A 106 11.63 -16.75 -14.18
CA ASN A 106 11.17 -18.05 -13.71
C ASN A 106 12.05 -18.61 -12.58
N ARG A 107 12.97 -17.82 -12.00
CA ARG A 107 13.63 -18.15 -10.73
C ARG A 107 12.54 -18.24 -9.64
N SER A 108 11.98 -19.43 -9.46
CA SER A 108 11.11 -19.75 -8.34
C SER A 108 11.96 -19.70 -7.06
N TYR A 109 12.01 -18.55 -6.39
CA TYR A 109 12.71 -18.42 -5.10
C TYR A 109 12.11 -19.31 -4.01
N TYR A 110 10.88 -19.76 -4.23
CA TYR A 110 10.24 -20.77 -3.42
C TYR A 110 10.15 -22.05 -4.23
N ASP A 111 10.96 -23.05 -3.86
CA ASP A 111 11.00 -24.42 -4.41
C ASP A 111 9.65 -25.18 -4.33
N SER A 112 8.59 -24.52 -3.86
CA SER A 112 7.23 -25.04 -3.71
C SER A 112 6.10 -24.01 -3.92
N ASN A 113 6.38 -22.71 -4.15
CA ASN A 113 5.32 -21.70 -4.19
C ASN A 113 5.14 -21.09 -5.58
N ASN A 114 3.88 -21.14 -6.02
CA ASN A 114 3.28 -20.62 -7.25
C ASN A 114 3.42 -19.09 -7.43
N ALA A 115 4.65 -18.58 -7.37
CA ALA A 115 4.98 -17.16 -7.44
C ALA A 115 6.09 -16.93 -8.47
N ASP A 116 5.77 -16.19 -9.52
CA ASP A 116 6.76 -15.70 -10.47
C ASP A 116 7.35 -14.38 -9.98
N ILE A 117 8.57 -14.03 -10.38
CA ILE A 117 9.17 -12.73 -10.05
C ILE A 117 9.14 -11.84 -11.28
N MET A 118 8.49 -10.70 -11.18
CA MET A 118 8.47 -9.68 -12.24
C MET A 118 9.48 -8.59 -11.91
N ARG A 119 10.46 -8.39 -12.77
CA ARG A 119 11.41 -7.28 -12.63
C ARG A 119 10.84 -6.00 -13.25
N LEU A 120 11.07 -4.87 -12.59
CA LEU A 120 10.65 -3.56 -13.08
C LEU A 120 11.81 -2.87 -13.80
N VAL A 121 11.88 -3.00 -15.14
CA VAL A 121 13.01 -2.45 -15.91
C VAL A 121 12.88 -0.95 -16.14
N ASN A 122 11.67 -0.48 -16.47
CA ASN A 122 11.41 0.92 -16.86
C ASN A 122 10.57 1.71 -15.84
N VAL A 123 10.65 1.30 -14.56
CA VAL A 123 9.96 1.97 -13.46
C VAL A 123 11.00 2.44 -12.45
N SER A 124 10.98 3.73 -12.10
CA SER A 124 11.88 4.29 -11.10
C SER A 124 11.67 3.61 -9.75
N ARG A 125 12.77 3.08 -9.20
CA ARG A 125 12.80 2.36 -7.92
C ARG A 125 12.44 3.29 -6.76
N GLY A 126 13.03 4.49 -6.76
CA GLY A 126 12.71 5.55 -5.82
C GLY A 126 11.23 5.89 -5.85
N MET A 127 10.62 6.01 -7.03
CA MET A 127 9.17 6.28 -7.13
C MET A 127 8.31 5.16 -6.55
N MET A 128 8.66 3.89 -6.79
CA MET A 128 7.96 2.76 -6.17
C MET A 128 8.13 2.73 -4.65
N ARG A 129 9.35 2.99 -4.15
CA ARG A 129 9.63 3.07 -2.71
C ARG A 129 8.82 4.19 -2.06
N LEU A 130 8.82 5.40 -2.63
CA LEU A 130 8.03 6.53 -2.15
C LEU A 130 6.53 6.23 -2.17
N LEU A 131 6.03 5.51 -3.18
CA LEU A 131 4.64 5.07 -3.20
C LEU A 131 4.34 4.20 -1.98
N VAL A 132 5.11 3.13 -1.75
CA VAL A 132 4.91 2.22 -0.61
C VAL A 132 5.01 2.97 0.71
N TYR A 133 6.04 3.78 0.90
CA TYR A 133 6.24 4.57 2.12
C TYR A 133 5.11 5.58 2.33
N SER A 134 4.63 6.23 1.28
CA SER A 134 3.51 7.17 1.39
C SER A 134 2.23 6.47 1.87
N ILE A 135 1.96 5.26 1.40
CA ILE A 135 0.78 4.49 1.80
C ILE A 135 0.92 4.02 3.25
N LEU A 136 2.09 3.45 3.58
CA LEU A 136 2.42 2.98 4.93
C LEU A 136 2.29 4.09 5.96
N TRP A 137 2.93 5.23 5.70
CA TRP A 137 2.93 6.37 6.59
C TRP A 137 1.53 6.99 6.72
N ARG A 138 0.82 7.22 5.59
CA ARG A 138 -0.56 7.73 5.61
C ARG A 138 -1.49 6.83 6.40
N ALA A 139 -1.37 5.52 6.26
CA ALA A 139 -2.18 4.57 7.02
C ALA A 139 -1.90 4.67 8.52
N SER A 140 -0.64 4.84 8.93
CA SER A 140 -0.25 4.94 10.35
C SER A 140 -0.77 6.20 11.03
N VAL A 141 -0.73 7.34 10.34
CA VAL A 141 -1.15 8.63 10.91
C VAL A 141 -2.65 8.93 10.69
N CYS A 142 -3.39 7.99 10.10
CA CYS A 142 -4.81 8.11 9.82
C CYS A 142 -5.65 7.81 11.06
N SER A 143 -6.66 8.63 11.34
CA SER A 143 -7.58 8.45 12.47
C SER A 143 -8.85 7.70 12.12
N LEU A 144 -9.06 7.31 10.86
CA LEU A 144 -10.25 6.55 10.45
C LEU A 144 -10.30 5.20 11.17
N GLU A 145 -11.52 4.75 11.49
CA GLU A 145 -11.79 3.53 12.27
C GLU A 145 -11.01 2.29 11.80
N MET A 146 -10.87 2.11 10.48
CA MET A 146 -10.19 0.94 9.92
C MET A 146 -8.66 0.97 10.01
N TYR A 147 -8.07 2.15 10.27
CA TYR A 147 -6.62 2.33 10.42
C TYR A 147 -6.23 2.68 11.85
N LYS A 148 -7.16 3.02 12.75
CA LYS A 148 -6.85 3.50 14.11
C LYS A 148 -6.01 2.53 14.96
N HIS A 149 -6.01 1.25 14.61
CA HIS A 149 -5.23 0.20 15.30
C HIS A 149 -3.91 -0.12 14.60
N PHE A 150 -3.68 0.46 13.44
CA PHE A 150 -2.43 0.35 12.70
C PHE A 150 -1.55 1.55 13.03
N THR A 151 -0.46 1.32 13.76
CA THR A 151 0.51 2.37 14.12
C THR A 151 1.93 1.86 13.99
N LEU A 152 2.82 2.67 13.44
CA LEU A 152 4.24 2.35 13.31
C LEU A 152 5.06 2.80 14.52
N GLY A 153 4.44 3.55 15.44
CA GLY A 153 5.14 4.25 16.52
C GLY A 153 5.76 5.57 16.05
N PRO A 154 5.92 6.55 16.95
CA PRO A 154 6.29 7.92 16.60
C PRO A 154 7.67 8.05 15.94
N GLU A 155 8.61 7.18 16.31
CA GLU A 155 9.97 7.18 15.74
C GLU A 155 9.95 6.79 14.26
N VAL A 156 9.33 5.65 13.92
CA VAL A 156 9.22 5.16 12.54
C VAL A 156 8.38 6.12 11.69
N GLU A 157 7.30 6.67 12.25
CA GLU A 157 6.48 7.68 11.57
C GLU A 157 7.28 8.93 11.21
N GLU A 158 8.16 9.40 12.10
CA GLU A 158 8.97 10.59 11.86
C GLU A 158 10.10 10.36 10.86
N ILE A 159 10.72 9.17 10.88
CA ILE A 159 11.69 8.74 9.86
C ILE A 159 11.04 8.77 8.48
N LEU A 160 9.89 8.08 8.33
CA LEU A 160 9.14 8.06 7.07
C LEU A 160 8.70 9.46 6.63
N ARG A 161 8.21 10.29 7.55
CA ARG A 161 7.80 11.67 7.25
C ARG A 161 8.97 12.47 6.68
N THR A 162 10.12 12.45 7.36
CA THR A 162 11.30 13.22 6.96
C THR A 162 11.83 12.75 5.60
N GLU A 163 11.86 11.44 5.38
CA GLU A 163 12.29 10.84 4.12
C GLU A 163 11.35 11.23 2.97
N LEU A 164 10.03 11.11 3.17
CA LEU A 164 9.03 11.57 2.20
C LEU A 164 9.15 13.08 1.92
N ASP A 165 9.24 13.92 2.95
CA ASP A 165 9.27 15.38 2.79
C ASP A 165 10.54 15.88 2.09
N SER A 166 11.68 15.21 2.30
CA SER A 166 12.97 15.56 1.70
C SER A 166 13.10 15.12 0.23
N VAL A 167 12.46 14.03 -0.16
CA VAL A 167 12.55 13.50 -1.54
C VAL A 167 11.42 14.05 -2.43
N LEU A 168 10.24 14.28 -1.87
CA LEU A 168 9.08 14.78 -2.62
C LEU A 168 9.26 16.26 -2.98
N THR A 169 9.36 16.55 -4.28
CA THR A 169 9.52 17.92 -4.78
C THR A 169 8.23 18.48 -5.38
N ASP A 170 8.24 19.79 -5.65
CA ASP A 170 7.09 20.49 -6.25
C ASP A 170 6.87 20.12 -7.74
N THR A 171 7.75 19.33 -8.37
CA THR A 171 7.57 18.88 -9.76
C THR A 171 7.82 17.37 -9.92
N GLU A 172 7.18 16.71 -10.90
CA GLU A 172 7.45 15.29 -11.19
C GLU A 172 8.91 15.09 -11.64
N PRO A 173 9.48 15.89 -12.57
CA PRO A 173 10.88 15.75 -12.97
C PRO A 173 11.87 15.98 -11.82
N GLY A 174 11.61 16.95 -10.93
CA GLY A 174 12.43 17.17 -9.75
C GLY A 174 12.42 15.96 -8.82
N THR A 175 11.24 15.37 -8.61
CA THR A 175 11.10 14.17 -7.76
C THR A 175 11.79 12.98 -8.39
N LEU A 176 11.71 12.81 -9.72
CA LEU A 176 12.46 11.77 -10.44
C LEU A 176 13.98 11.93 -10.30
N ALA A 177 14.49 13.14 -10.48
CA ALA A 177 15.92 13.42 -10.37
C ALA A 177 16.47 13.09 -8.96
N VAL A 178 15.74 13.46 -7.91
CA VAL A 178 16.11 13.08 -6.52
C VAL A 178 15.99 11.58 -6.34
N CYS A 179 14.91 10.96 -6.84
CA CYS A 179 14.72 9.51 -6.81
C CYS A 179 15.85 8.73 -7.47
N ASP A 180 16.47 9.23 -8.55
CA ASP A 180 17.57 8.51 -9.22
C ASP A 180 18.83 8.44 -8.33
N THR A 181 19.10 9.51 -7.58
CA THR A 181 20.17 9.52 -6.57
C THR A 181 19.81 8.63 -5.38
N TYR A 182 18.58 8.79 -4.88
CA TYR A 182 18.03 8.08 -3.73
C TYR A 182 17.82 6.58 -3.99
N SER A 183 17.64 6.16 -5.25
CA SER A 183 17.51 4.75 -5.63
C SER A 183 18.81 3.95 -5.45
N ASN A 184 19.94 4.64 -5.30
CA ASN A 184 21.23 4.00 -5.09
C ASN A 184 21.53 3.71 -3.61
N SER A 185 20.74 4.25 -2.68
CA SER A 185 20.81 3.87 -1.26
C SER A 185 19.89 2.69 -0.95
N GLU A 186 20.30 1.89 0.03
CA GLU A 186 19.43 0.87 0.61
C GLU A 186 18.18 1.52 1.21
N PRO A 187 17.01 0.86 1.11
CA PRO A 187 15.79 1.36 1.72
C PRO A 187 15.96 1.42 3.23
N THR A 188 15.58 2.55 3.86
CA THR A 188 15.49 2.66 5.32
C THR A 188 14.67 1.51 5.93
N PHE A 189 13.56 1.17 5.27
CA PHE A 189 12.70 0.04 5.60
C PHE A 189 12.53 -0.83 4.34
N PRO A 190 13.25 -1.96 4.27
CA PRO A 190 13.06 -2.95 3.20
C PRO A 190 11.59 -3.31 3.04
N TYR A 191 11.17 -3.60 1.80
CA TYR A 191 9.80 -4.02 1.55
C TYR A 191 9.69 -5.08 0.46
N VAL A 192 8.60 -5.85 0.55
CA VAL A 192 8.18 -6.83 -0.43
C VAL A 192 6.85 -6.35 -0.99
N MET A 193 6.72 -6.32 -2.31
CA MET A 193 5.45 -6.06 -2.98
C MET A 193 5.05 -7.31 -3.76
N LEU A 194 3.86 -7.82 -3.46
CA LEU A 194 3.26 -8.95 -4.15
C LEU A 194 1.97 -8.52 -4.83
N ALA A 195 1.65 -9.13 -5.95
CA ALA A 195 0.40 -8.93 -6.67
C ALA A 195 -0.13 -10.24 -7.24
N SER A 196 -1.40 -10.28 -7.62
CA SER A 196 -1.90 -11.38 -8.44
C SER A 196 -1.46 -11.23 -9.90
N ALA A 197 -0.95 -12.30 -10.51
CA ALA A 197 -0.50 -12.35 -11.90
C ALA A 197 -1.62 -12.01 -12.90
N ALA A 198 -2.88 -12.32 -12.54
CA ALA A 198 -4.05 -11.98 -13.34
C ALA A 198 -5.18 -11.48 -12.44
N LYS A 199 -6.20 -10.86 -13.03
CA LYS A 199 -7.44 -10.55 -12.31
C LYS A 199 -8.24 -11.85 -12.17
N THR A 200 -8.48 -12.24 -10.93
CA THR A 200 -9.01 -13.57 -10.61
C THR A 200 -10.48 -13.52 -10.21
N ASP A 201 -10.86 -12.41 -9.60
CA ASP A 201 -12.17 -12.15 -9.02
C ASP A 201 -12.19 -10.68 -8.54
N GLU A 202 -13.25 -9.94 -8.85
CA GLU A 202 -13.41 -8.55 -8.40
C GLU A 202 -14.24 -8.46 -7.09
N THR A 203 -14.75 -9.59 -6.61
CA THR A 203 -15.55 -9.69 -5.38
C THR A 203 -14.72 -10.02 -4.14
N GLY A 204 -13.55 -10.65 -4.30
CA GLY A 204 -12.64 -11.04 -3.21
C GLY A 204 -11.65 -9.95 -2.79
N ASN A 205 -11.94 -8.68 -3.05
CA ASN A 205 -11.00 -7.59 -2.83
C ASN A 205 -11.07 -7.03 -1.42
N MET A 206 -9.92 -6.67 -0.84
CA MET A 206 -9.84 -6.18 0.53
C MET A 206 -8.84 -5.03 0.68
N ILE A 207 -9.16 -4.09 1.56
CA ILE A 207 -8.20 -3.14 2.12
C ILE A 207 -8.04 -3.49 3.59
N ALA A 208 -6.81 -3.74 4.02
CA ALA A 208 -6.50 -4.01 5.42
C ALA A 208 -5.06 -3.62 5.73
N THR A 209 -4.82 -3.25 6.99
CA THR A 209 -3.49 -2.97 7.51
C THR A 209 -3.27 -3.76 8.79
N PHE A 210 -2.05 -4.24 9.00
CA PHE A 210 -1.69 -5.04 10.16
C PHE A 210 -0.30 -4.66 10.66
N ASN A 211 -0.19 -4.49 11.97
CA ASN A 211 1.09 -4.64 12.66
C ASN A 211 1.33 -6.12 12.86
N LEU A 212 2.38 -6.64 12.24
CA LEU A 212 2.82 -8.02 12.40
C LEU A 212 3.87 -8.09 13.49
N GLU A 213 4.01 -9.26 14.09
CA GLU A 213 5.11 -9.58 14.99
C GLU A 213 6.48 -9.40 14.29
N ASN A 214 7.50 -9.12 15.10
CA ASN A 214 8.89 -8.91 14.70
C ASN A 214 9.05 -7.66 13.83
N GLY A 215 8.46 -6.53 14.24
CA GLY A 215 8.72 -5.23 13.59
C GLY A 215 8.30 -5.17 12.13
N ARG A 216 7.22 -5.85 11.72
CA ARG A 216 6.75 -5.86 10.33
C ARG A 216 5.41 -5.17 10.21
N ALA A 217 5.19 -4.48 9.09
CA ALA A 217 3.90 -3.93 8.72
C ALA A 217 3.39 -4.59 7.44
N LEU A 218 2.09 -4.82 7.37
CA LEU A 218 1.43 -5.38 6.19
C LEU A 218 0.30 -4.47 5.74
N ILE A 219 0.26 -4.18 4.45
CA ILE A 219 -0.82 -3.46 3.79
C ILE A 219 -1.37 -4.36 2.68
N LEU A 220 -2.65 -4.66 2.76
CA LEU A 220 -3.43 -5.25 1.68
C LEU A 220 -4.23 -4.13 1.03
N ALA A 221 -4.06 -3.99 -0.28
CA ALA A 221 -4.73 -3.00 -1.09
C ALA A 221 -5.21 -3.68 -2.37
N ASN A 222 -6.44 -4.20 -2.34
CA ASN A 222 -7.05 -4.90 -3.46
C ASN A 222 -6.25 -6.17 -3.83
N GLU A 223 -5.61 -6.15 -4.99
CA GLU A 223 -4.81 -7.23 -5.57
C GLU A 223 -3.31 -7.07 -5.29
N PHE A 224 -2.96 -6.13 -4.41
CA PHE A 224 -1.59 -5.84 -4.00
C PHE A 224 -1.42 -6.07 -2.51
N MET A 225 -0.27 -6.63 -2.16
CA MET A 225 0.21 -6.78 -0.80
C MET A 225 1.56 -6.10 -0.71
N MET A 226 1.74 -5.29 0.32
CA MET A 226 3.01 -4.65 0.65
C MET A 226 3.37 -5.03 2.07
N GLN A 227 4.50 -5.72 2.26
CA GLN A 227 5.06 -6.03 3.56
C GLN A 227 6.33 -5.21 3.76
N VAL A 228 6.42 -4.49 4.87
CA VAL A 228 7.55 -3.60 5.19
C VAL A 228 8.23 -4.08 6.47
N PHE A 229 9.56 -4.13 6.47
CA PHE A 229 10.40 -4.58 7.58
C PHE A 229 10.94 -3.35 8.32
N LEU A 230 10.32 -3.01 9.44
CA LEU A 230 10.59 -1.78 10.20
C LEU A 230 11.86 -1.86 11.05
N ASP A 231 12.33 -3.07 11.35
CA ASP A 231 13.59 -3.33 12.06
C ASP A 231 14.79 -3.50 11.10
N GLY A 232 14.55 -3.38 9.80
CA GLY A 232 15.55 -3.64 8.74
C GLY A 232 15.94 -5.11 8.58
N GLN A 233 15.43 -6.02 9.42
CA GLN A 233 15.77 -7.44 9.38
C GLN A 233 14.88 -8.16 8.38
N VAL A 234 15.50 -8.67 7.32
CA VAL A 234 14.80 -9.44 6.30
C VAL A 234 15.21 -10.89 6.38
N SER A 235 14.23 -11.78 6.47
CA SER A 235 14.49 -13.23 6.45
C SER A 235 15.30 -13.59 5.19
N PRO A 236 16.33 -14.45 5.28
CA PRO A 236 17.07 -14.93 4.12
C PRO A 236 16.18 -15.53 3.02
N SER A 237 15.03 -16.11 3.42
CA SER A 237 14.02 -16.66 2.51
C SER A 237 13.27 -15.60 1.68
N ALA A 238 13.35 -14.32 2.06
CA ALA A 238 12.75 -13.22 1.32
C ALA A 238 13.72 -12.59 0.30
N SER A 239 14.91 -13.17 0.07
CA SER A 239 16.04 -12.57 -0.66
C SER A 239 15.83 -12.13 -2.13
N GLY A 240 14.63 -12.24 -2.70
CA GLY A 240 14.30 -11.90 -4.10
C GLY A 240 13.23 -10.81 -4.28
N PHE A 241 13.16 -9.81 -3.40
CA PHE A 241 12.23 -8.67 -3.52
C PHE A 241 12.96 -7.33 -3.26
N ASN A 242 12.26 -6.18 -3.24
CA ASN A 242 12.75 -4.79 -3.04
C ASN A 242 13.46 -4.51 -1.69
N ILE A 243 14.19 -5.50 -1.20
CA ILE A 243 14.99 -5.58 0.02
C ILE A 243 16.40 -5.08 -0.22
N ARG A 244 16.90 -5.21 -1.44
CA ARG A 244 18.17 -4.64 -1.87
C ARG A 244 17.90 -3.52 -2.85
N ALA A 245 18.73 -2.47 -2.79
CA ALA A 245 18.67 -1.35 -3.73
C ALA A 245 18.63 -1.83 -5.21
N GLN A 246 19.29 -2.95 -5.50
CA GLN A 246 19.53 -3.48 -6.84
C GLN A 246 18.34 -4.24 -7.47
N CYS A 247 17.25 -4.53 -6.74
CA CYS A 247 16.19 -5.41 -7.23
C CYS A 247 14.78 -4.80 -7.08
N PRO A 248 14.32 -3.95 -8.03
CA PRO A 248 12.94 -3.53 -8.06
C PRO A 248 12.06 -4.65 -8.60
N GLU A 249 11.57 -5.49 -7.70
CA GLU A 249 10.90 -6.75 -8.03
C GLU A 249 9.51 -6.78 -7.42
N VAL A 250 8.53 -7.24 -8.19
CA VAL A 250 7.17 -7.52 -7.71
C VAL A 250 6.93 -9.01 -7.84
N GLY A 251 6.58 -9.66 -6.74
CA GLY A 251 6.17 -11.06 -6.79
C GLY A 251 4.77 -11.19 -7.39
N LEU A 252 4.59 -12.11 -8.32
CA LEU A 252 3.34 -12.40 -8.98
C LEU A 252 2.82 -13.77 -8.56
N PHE A 253 1.81 -13.79 -7.71
CA PHE A 253 1.14 -15.03 -7.33
C PHE A 253 0.18 -15.49 -8.42
N SER A 254 0.13 -16.79 -8.66
CA SER A 254 -0.91 -17.38 -9.48
C SER A 254 -2.29 -17.00 -8.92
N PRO A 255 -3.31 -16.84 -9.79
CA PRO A 255 -4.65 -16.50 -9.36
C PRO A 255 -5.22 -17.35 -8.22
N ALA A 256 -5.05 -18.67 -8.33
CA ALA A 256 -5.54 -19.61 -7.33
C ALA A 256 -4.81 -19.44 -5.99
N TYR A 257 -3.49 -19.26 -6.04
CA TYR A 257 -2.69 -19.08 -4.83
C TYR A 257 -3.01 -17.75 -4.15
N TRP A 258 -3.15 -16.65 -4.91
CA TRP A 258 -3.57 -15.35 -4.38
C TRP A 258 -4.89 -15.44 -3.60
N ARG A 259 -5.92 -16.08 -4.17
CA ARG A 259 -7.22 -16.27 -3.49
C ARG A 259 -7.08 -17.08 -2.20
N SER A 260 -6.34 -18.19 -2.24
CA SER A 260 -6.08 -19.03 -1.07
C SER A 260 -5.35 -18.24 0.03
N PHE A 261 -4.35 -17.46 -0.36
CA PHE A 261 -3.54 -16.64 0.52
C PHE A 261 -4.35 -15.51 1.18
N VAL A 262 -5.09 -14.70 0.40
CA VAL A 262 -5.96 -13.64 0.93
C VAL A 262 -7.04 -14.24 1.84
N GLY A 263 -7.60 -15.39 1.48
CA GLY A 263 -8.56 -16.11 2.32
C GLY A 263 -7.97 -16.57 3.66
N ARG A 264 -6.70 -17.00 3.69
CA ARG A 264 -5.99 -17.30 4.95
C ARG A 264 -5.80 -16.04 5.79
N ILE A 265 -5.34 -14.93 5.20
CA ILE A 265 -5.17 -13.68 5.96
C ILE A 265 -6.50 -13.20 6.53
N ALA A 266 -7.58 -13.24 5.74
CA ALA A 266 -8.89 -12.84 6.22
C ALA A 266 -9.37 -13.70 7.41
N ARG A 267 -9.13 -15.02 7.37
CA ARG A 267 -9.43 -15.92 8.49
C ARG A 267 -8.57 -15.61 9.72
N THR A 268 -7.25 -15.52 9.57
CA THR A 268 -6.35 -15.19 10.68
C THR A 268 -6.70 -13.84 11.31
N ALA A 269 -7.04 -12.84 10.48
CA ALA A 269 -7.50 -11.55 10.97
C ALA A 269 -8.83 -11.66 11.74
N ALA A 270 -9.75 -12.53 11.31
CA ALA A 270 -11.00 -12.79 12.03
C ALA A 270 -10.76 -13.54 13.35
N GLU A 271 -9.90 -14.56 13.36
CA GLU A 271 -9.52 -15.33 14.55
C GLU A 271 -8.82 -14.47 15.60
N HIS A 272 -7.83 -13.67 15.21
CA HIS A 272 -7.16 -12.73 16.11
C HIS A 272 -8.14 -11.69 16.69
N ARG A 273 -9.15 -11.28 15.91
CA ARG A 273 -10.23 -10.43 16.42
C ARG A 273 -11.12 -11.16 17.42
N ALA A 274 -11.51 -12.41 17.15
CA ALA A 274 -12.35 -13.20 18.05
C ALA A 274 -11.66 -13.41 19.41
N GLY A 275 -10.37 -13.78 19.39
CA GLY A 275 -9.56 -13.95 20.60
C GLY A 275 -9.48 -12.67 21.44
N ASN A 276 -9.23 -11.51 20.81
CA ASN A 276 -9.19 -10.22 21.52
C ASN A 276 -10.56 -9.80 22.09
N MET A 277 -11.66 -10.38 21.60
CA MET A 277 -13.01 -10.15 22.12
C MET A 277 -13.41 -11.14 23.22
N GLY A 278 -12.54 -12.10 23.59
CA GLY A 278 -12.90 -13.18 24.52
C GLY A 278 -14.04 -14.06 23.98
N LEU A 279 -14.23 -14.09 22.66
CA LEU A 279 -15.15 -14.98 21.98
C LEU A 279 -14.33 -16.21 21.57
N ASP A 280 -14.72 -17.39 22.02
CA ASP A 280 -14.18 -18.64 21.47
C ASP A 280 -14.44 -18.64 19.96
N ALA A 281 -13.37 -18.82 19.19
CA ALA A 281 -13.32 -18.66 17.74
C ALA A 281 -14.19 -19.69 16.99
#